data_AF-A0A8B6C381-F1
#
_entry.id   AF-A0A8B6C381-F1
#
_cell.length_a   1.000
_cell.length_b   1.000
_cell.length_c   1.000
_cell.angle_alpha   90.00
_cell.angle_beta   90.00
_cell.angle_gamma   90.00
#
_symmetry.space_group_name_H-M   'P 1'
#
loop_
_entity.id
_entity.type
_entity.pdbx_description
1 polymer ?
#
loop_
_entity_poly.entity_id
_entity_poly.type
_entity_poly.pdbx_seq_one_letter_code
_entity_poly.pdbx_strand_id
1 'polypeptide(L)'
;MDVKKRQIVRTNEKFLRDNVNSYEVTPHLISCGIISLDDDERIRQEITESDKTRKLLRIIEMHPNGYLTFIKALRMENKEYIIEKLESTAVDEEEISRGMRISFDGIK
;
A
#
# COMPACT_ATOMS: atom_id res chain seq x y z
N MET A 1 0.39 -3.42 10.16
CA MET A 1 -0.81 -2.76 9.61
C MET A 1 -2.01 -3.62 9.94
N ASP A 2 -3.20 -3.03 10.13
CA ASP A 2 -4.45 -3.78 10.32
C ASP A 2 -4.74 -4.69 9.11
N VAL A 3 -5.31 -5.87 9.36
CA VAL A 3 -5.47 -6.91 8.34
C VAL A 3 -6.51 -6.51 7.29
N LYS A 4 -7.59 -5.83 7.68
CA LYS A 4 -8.58 -5.31 6.74
C LYS A 4 -7.95 -4.30 5.78
N LYS A 5 -7.15 -3.37 6.31
CA LYS A 5 -6.41 -2.38 5.50
C LYS A 5 -5.44 -3.04 4.52
N ARG A 6 -4.78 -4.12 4.95
CA ARG A 6 -3.89 -4.90 4.09
C ARG A 6 -4.65 -5.56 2.95
N GLN A 7 -5.80 -6.16 3.26
CA GLN A 7 -6.63 -6.78 2.23
C GLN A 7 -7.13 -5.75 1.22
N ILE A 8 -7.55 -4.55 1.67
CA ILE A 8 -7.95 -3.46 0.76
C ILE A 8 -6.82 -3.11 -0.24
N VAL A 9 -5.58 -2.97 0.24
CA VAL A 9 -4.43 -2.67 -0.63
C VAL A 9 -4.21 -3.78 -1.66
N ARG A 10 -4.26 -5.04 -1.21
CA ARG A 10 -4.05 -6.21 -2.08
C ARG A 10 -5.14 -6.39 -3.12
N THR A 11 -6.40 -6.28 -2.72
CA THR A 11 -7.55 -6.35 -3.62
C THR A 11 -7.48 -5.29 -4.72
N ASN A 12 -6.93 -4.12 -4.41
CA ASN A 12 -6.79 -3.02 -5.36
C ASN A 12 -5.38 -2.89 -5.96
N GLU A 13 -4.49 -3.89 -5.80
CA GLU A 13 -3.08 -3.75 -6.19
C GLU A 13 -2.94 -3.35 -7.66
N LYS A 14 -3.68 -4.01 -8.56
CA LYS A 14 -3.66 -3.69 -10.00
C LYS A 14 -4.11 -2.24 -10.24
N PHE A 15 -5.25 -1.85 -9.68
CA PHE A 15 -5.78 -0.49 -9.83
C PHE A 15 -4.78 0.56 -9.32
N LEU A 16 -4.18 0.32 -8.16
CA LEU A 16 -3.19 1.21 -7.58
C LEU A 16 -1.94 1.33 -8.46
N ARG A 17 -1.44 0.22 -9.00
CA ARG A 17 -0.29 0.21 -9.92
C ARG A 17 -0.53 1.00 -11.20
N ASP A 18 -1.77 1.10 -11.65
CA ASP A 18 -2.13 1.81 -12.88
C ASP A 18 -2.42 3.32 -12.63
N ASN A 19 -2.68 3.72 -11.38
CA ASN A 19 -3.20 5.04 -11.04
C ASN A 19 -2.34 5.85 -10.07
N VAL A 20 -1.44 5.20 -9.33
CA VAL A 20 -0.55 5.88 -8.38
C VAL A 20 0.78 6.16 -9.05
N ASN A 21 1.18 7.43 -9.02
CA ASN A 21 2.54 7.85 -9.33
C ASN A 21 3.36 7.81 -8.04
N SER A 22 4.37 6.95 -8.00
CA SER A 22 5.20 6.76 -6.81
C SER A 22 5.89 8.05 -6.36
N TYR A 23 6.32 8.90 -7.30
CA TYR A 23 7.05 10.14 -7.03
C TYR A 23 6.21 11.21 -6.32
N GLU A 24 4.89 11.22 -6.54
CA GLU A 24 3.98 12.19 -5.93
C GLU A 24 3.75 11.86 -4.44
N VAL A 25 3.78 10.58 -4.07
CA VAL A 25 3.42 10.15 -2.72
C VAL A 25 4.61 9.85 -1.80
N THR A 26 5.77 9.47 -2.36
CA THR A 26 6.95 9.12 -1.53
C THR A 26 7.48 10.27 -0.68
N PRO A 27 7.48 11.56 -1.08
CA PRO A 27 7.98 12.65 -0.23
C PRO A 27 7.24 12.75 1.11
N HIS A 28 5.91 12.62 1.08
CA HIS A 28 5.12 12.63 2.31
C HIS A 28 5.40 11.40 3.18
N LEU A 29 5.51 10.23 2.54
CA LEU A 29 5.80 8.97 3.25
C LEU A 29 7.19 8.97 3.89
N ILE A 30 8.19 9.61 3.25
CA ILE A 30 9.52 9.85 3.83
C ILE A 30 9.42 10.78 5.03
N SER A 31 8.72 11.91 4.90
CA SER A 31 8.55 12.89 6.00
C SER A 31 7.88 12.27 7.23
N CYS A 32 7.05 11.25 7.03
CA CYS A 32 6.36 10.51 8.07
C CYS A 32 7.10 9.24 8.54
N GLY A 33 8.31 8.99 8.04
CA GLY A 33 9.14 7.85 8.42
C GLY A 33 8.61 6.48 7.98
N ILE A 34 7.71 6.42 7.00
CA ILE A 34 7.19 5.16 6.45
C ILE A 34 8.17 4.53 5.47
N ILE A 35 8.91 5.38 4.75
CA ILE A 35 9.88 5.01 3.71
C ILE A 35 11.19 5.71 4.04
N SER A 36 12.30 4.98 4.01
CA SER A 36 13.63 5.58 4.14
C SER A 36 14.11 6.19 2.82
N LEU A 37 15.16 7.02 2.84
CA LEU A 37 15.75 7.54 1.61
C LEU A 37 16.29 6.40 0.71
N ASP A 38 16.88 5.36 1.32
CA ASP A 38 17.33 4.17 0.61
C ASP A 38 16.18 3.43 -0.06
N ASP A 39 15.02 3.35 0.59
CA ASP A 39 13.84 2.72 0.01
C ASP A 39 13.30 3.53 -1.18
N ASP A 40 13.28 4.86 -1.07
CA ASP A 40 12.90 5.75 -2.18
C ASP A 40 13.87 5.61 -3.36
N GLU A 41 15.18 5.50 -3.11
CA GLU A 41 16.17 5.23 -4.16
C GLU A 41 15.89 3.87 -4.84
N ARG A 42 15.67 2.81 -4.05
CA ARG A 42 15.33 1.48 -4.58
C ARG A 42 14.00 1.45 -5.33
N ILE A 43 13.03 2.29 -4.95
CA ILE A 43 11.78 2.47 -5.70
C ILE A 43 12.12 3.13 -7.03
N ARG A 44 12.81 4.27 -7.04
CA ARG A 44 13.14 5.03 -8.26
C ARG A 44 13.96 4.25 -9.29
N GLN A 45 14.75 3.28 -8.85
CA GLN A 45 15.53 2.39 -9.72
C GLN A 45 14.66 1.42 -10.54
N GLU A 46 13.39 1.21 -10.20
CA GLU A 46 12.49 0.39 -11.03
C GLU A 46 12.16 1.09 -12.37
N ILE A 47 12.03 0.29 -13.43
CA ILE A 47 11.89 0.80 -14.80
C ILE A 47 10.52 1.44 -15.04
N THR A 48 9.46 0.78 -14.58
CA THR A 48 8.07 1.21 -14.83
C THR A 48 7.43 1.78 -13.58
N GLU A 49 6.56 2.79 -13.72
CA GLU A 49 5.76 3.30 -12.59
C GLU A 49 4.95 2.19 -11.91
N SER A 50 4.50 1.22 -12.70
CA SER A 50 3.78 0.05 -12.19
C SER A 50 4.62 -0.80 -11.23
N ASP A 51 5.91 -0.99 -11.52
CA ASP A 51 6.84 -1.72 -10.65
C ASP A 51 7.27 -0.88 -9.44
N LYS A 52 7.50 0.44 -9.64
CA LYS A 52 7.75 1.39 -8.55
C LYS A 52 6.62 1.37 -7.52
N THR A 53 5.38 1.49 -8.00
CA THR A 53 4.19 1.46 -7.16
C THR A 53 4.03 0.11 -6.47
N ARG A 54 4.29 -1.02 -7.15
CA ARG A 54 4.27 -2.33 -6.49
C ARG A 54 5.26 -2.40 -5.32
N LYS A 55 6.48 -1.90 -5.49
CA LYS A 55 7.51 -1.87 -4.43
C LYS A 55 7.09 -0.96 -3.26
N LEU A 56 6.56 0.23 -3.57
CA LEU A 56 5.96 1.15 -2.62
C LEU A 56 4.86 0.49 -1.77
N LEU A 57 3.90 -0.20 -2.41
CA LEU A 57 2.79 -0.87 -1.71
C LEU A 57 3.29 -1.95 -0.74
N ARG A 58 4.33 -2.71 -1.11
CA ARG A 58 4.94 -3.69 -0.21
C ARG A 58 5.50 -3.04 1.07
N ILE A 59 6.15 -1.89 0.96
CA ILE A 59 6.68 -1.16 2.13
C ILE A 59 5.52 -0.66 3.00
N ILE A 60 4.48 -0.10 2.39
CA ILE A 60 3.26 0.34 3.07
C ILE A 60 2.63 -0.81 3.87
N GLU A 61 2.57 -2.03 3.32
CA GLU A 61 1.99 -3.19 4.00
C GLU A 61 2.74 -3.65 5.25
N MET A 62 4.06 -3.47 5.25
CA MET A 62 4.95 -3.82 6.35
C MET A 62 4.83 -2.83 7.50
N HIS A 63 4.49 -1.58 7.22
CA HIS A 63 4.44 -0.54 8.24
C HIS A 63 3.09 -0.49 8.99
N PRO A 64 3.05 -0.45 10.34
CA PRO A 64 1.79 -0.36 11.11
C PRO A 64 0.85 0.77 10.68
N ASN A 65 1.42 1.95 10.42
CA ASN A 65 0.71 3.15 10.01
C ASN A 65 0.71 3.39 8.49
N GLY A 66 1.29 2.47 7.69
CA GLY A 66 1.53 2.68 6.27
C GLY A 66 0.29 3.11 5.49
N TYR A 67 -0.82 2.37 5.65
CA TYR A 67 -2.07 2.68 4.94
C TYR A 67 -2.62 4.07 5.28
N LEU A 68 -2.65 4.45 6.56
CA LEU A 68 -3.22 5.75 6.96
C LEU A 68 -2.38 6.90 6.42
N THR A 69 -1.05 6.79 6.46
CA THR A 69 -0.16 7.80 5.88
C THR A 69 -0.25 7.82 4.36
N PHE A 70 -0.44 6.67 3.73
CA PHE A 70 -0.66 6.59 2.28
C PHE A 70 -1.95 7.30 1.85
N ILE A 71 -3.07 7.10 2.55
CA ILE A 71 -4.31 7.85 2.29
C ILE A 71 -4.11 9.36 2.46
N LYS A 72 -3.35 9.79 3.47
CA LYS A 72 -3.00 11.21 3.65
C LYS A 72 -2.18 11.74 2.48
N ALA A 73 -1.17 10.99 2.01
CA ALA A 73 -0.38 11.37 0.84
C ALA A 73 -1.27 11.51 -0.40
N LEU A 74 -2.15 10.53 -0.66
CA LEU A 74 -3.10 10.59 -1.78
C LEU A 74 -4.01 11.83 -1.70
N ARG A 75 -4.47 12.19 -0.50
CA ARG A 75 -5.30 13.38 -0.28
C ARG A 75 -4.55 14.67 -0.56
N MET A 76 -3.28 14.76 -0.14
CA MET A 76 -2.43 15.92 -0.43
C MET A 76 -2.21 16.10 -1.94
N GLU A 77 -2.12 14.99 -2.67
CA GLU A 77 -1.97 14.97 -4.14
C GLU A 77 -3.32 15.03 -4.89
N ASN A 78 -4.42 15.36 -4.20
CA ASN A 78 -5.78 15.47 -4.75
C ASN A 78 -6.27 14.20 -5.49
N LYS A 79 -5.84 13.02 -5.06
CA LYS A 79 -6.21 11.72 -5.64
C LYS A 79 -7.45 11.12 -4.97
N GLU A 80 -8.49 11.91 -4.75
CA GLU A 80 -9.71 11.48 -4.04
C GLU A 80 -10.38 10.28 -4.72
N TYR A 81 -10.36 10.20 -6.05
CA TYR A 81 -10.90 9.04 -6.79
C TYR A 81 -10.22 7.70 -6.41
N ILE A 82 -8.94 7.72 -6.03
CA ILE A 82 -8.22 6.54 -5.56
C ILE A 82 -8.70 6.20 -4.15
N ILE A 83 -8.85 7.21 -3.29
CA ILE A 83 -9.32 7.05 -1.92
C ILE A 83 -10.74 6.45 -1.91
N GLU A 84 -11.65 7.01 -2.68
CA GLU A 84 -13.03 6.51 -2.85
C GLU A 84 -13.04 5.04 -3.31
N LYS A 85 -12.16 4.68 -4.25
CA LYS A 85 -12.03 3.29 -4.70
C LYS A 85 -11.57 2.36 -3.57
N LEU A 86 -10.63 2.80 -2.73
CA LEU A 86 -10.14 2.01 -1.60
C LEU A 86 -11.19 1.89 -0.49
N GLU A 87 -11.93 2.95 -0.19
CA GLU A 87 -12.97 2.97 0.85
C GLU A 87 -14.21 2.16 0.45
N SER A 88 -14.56 2.15 -0.83
CA SER A 88 -15.66 1.34 -1.37
C SER A 88 -15.32 -0.15 -1.55
N THR A 89 -14.07 -0.55 -1.26
CA THR A 89 -13.65 -1.94 -1.40
C THR A 89 -14.27 -2.81 -0.31
N ALA A 90 -15.16 -3.70 -0.72
CA ALA A 90 -15.67 -4.74 0.16
C ALA A 90 -14.53 -5.67 0.57
N VAL A 91 -14.41 -5.92 1.88
CA VAL A 91 -13.46 -6.88 2.43
C VAL A 91 -14.26 -8.02 3.02
N ASP A 92 -14.10 -9.21 2.47
CA ASP A 92 -14.75 -10.41 2.97
C ASP A 92 -14.03 -10.86 4.26
N GLU A 93 -14.76 -10.87 5.37
CA GLU A 93 -14.26 -11.31 6.68
C GLU A 93 -13.87 -12.80 6.67
N GLU A 94 -14.47 -13.61 5.79
CA GLU A 94 -14.09 -15.01 5.62
C GLU A 94 -12.73 -15.16 4.93
N GLU A 95 -12.40 -14.30 3.97
CA GLU A 95 -11.07 -14.27 3.32
C GLU A 95 -9.98 -13.83 4.30
N ILE A 96 -10.26 -12.82 5.14
CA ILE A 96 -9.36 -12.41 6.22
C ILE A 96 -9.07 -13.60 7.15
N SER A 97 -10.12 -14.30 7.56
CA SER A 97 -10.05 -15.43 8.49
C SER A 97 -9.28 -16.62 7.89
N ARG A 98 -9.46 -16.91 6.59
CA ARG A 98 -8.70 -17.95 5.87
C ARG A 98 -7.23 -17.60 5.75
N GLY A 99 -6.89 -16.35 5.45
CA GLY A 99 -5.48 -15.89 5.34
C GLY A 99 -4.72 -15.96 6.67
N MET A 100 -5.38 -15.69 7.79
CA MET A 100 -4.78 -15.85 9.13
C MET A 100 -4.49 -17.31 9.44
N ARG A 101 -5.38 -18.26 9.11
CA ARG A 101 -5.20 -19.69 9.40
C ARG A 101 -3.99 -20.30 8.69
N ILE A 102 -3.76 -19.96 7.42
CA ILE A 102 -2.64 -20.50 6.63
C ILE A 102 -1.28 -20.03 7.17
N SER A 103 -1.23 -18.85 7.80
CA SER A 103 0.01 -18.26 8.32
C SER A 103 0.54 -18.97 9.58
N PHE A 104 -0.30 -19.75 10.28
CA PHE A 104 0.09 -20.49 11.49
C PHE A 104 0.55 -21.93 11.20
N ASP A 105 0.11 -22.53 10.08
CA ASP A 105 0.45 -23.93 9.73
C ASP A 105 1.89 -24.10 9.20
N GLY A 106 2.65 -23.01 9.04
CA GLY A 106 4.04 -23.00 8.59
C GLY A 106 5.09 -22.98 9.70
N ILE A 107 4.70 -22.98 10.97
CA ILE A 107 5.62 -23.06 12.11
C ILE A 107 5.55 -24.48 12.69
N LYS A 108 6.39 -25.38 12.18
CA LYS A 108 6.75 -26.64 12.83
C LYS A 108 8.24 -26.63 13.14
#